data_AF-A0A2R5ENZ5-F1
#
_entry.id   AF-A0A2R5ENZ5-F1
#
_cell.length_a   1.000
_cell.length_b   1.000
_cell.length_c   1.000
_cell.angle_alpha   90.00
_cell.angle_beta   90.00
_cell.angle_gamma   90.00
#
_symmetry.space_group_name_H-M   'P 1'
#
loop_
_entity.id
_entity.type
_entity.pdbx_description
1 polymer ?
#
loop_
_entity_poly.entity_id
_entity_poly.type
_entity_poly.pdbx_seq_one_letter_code
_entity_poly.pdbx_strand_id
1 'polypeptide(L)'
;PAYTVDYHIQDSYSIRHTSDLFGLDFYPLHGQPADDLSIIGNMQKTMTDSLGKMGQWPVVQAHNIRNYGTLDALRGPTTEEMRNMTWQYLAEGAKGILFYSLFDLKRDASGASYESLLENTKQVAKEVELMAPVILSEEAIPAITHSTADGLKMMVKSYNDHVYIFAVNNSETAQQVTFTSEQFDNDAVRVWNENRNVTWVDGQFTDTFEPLAVHIYEIGTGAGIVEPTLAQWANGSELSISQVAQSSVQLSWPDAWNAESYRIYKDGELIEEVTAETSTYRVAELNSNTQYTFTVKAVNSLGYENAGLAKVIRTTSYSGGSYTPVLPDNTDLQQLNEEEVEASASHFTDIQSHWAQSAIKRLYREQLINGYPDGQFKPERFVTRAEFIVMLMNVLKLDVSVSELNFTDERQIAEWARTAIGKAISAGIVSGYPDGSFHPNQTMTRVEMIEILARALQLQVNTETVLPFVDLDQIPSWAIQAVQSVYQQGLIQGKTGGFLAPLDTLTRAEAAVILTRILDWQSE
;
A
#
# COMPACT_ATOMS: atom_id res chain seq x y z
N PRO A 1 -17.75 10.90 -26.60
CA PRO A 1 -16.33 10.70 -26.99
C PRO A 1 -16.09 9.25 -27.40
N ALA A 2 -15.73 9.00 -28.66
CA ALA A 2 -15.19 7.71 -29.08
C ALA A 2 -13.68 7.75 -28.83
N TYR A 3 -13.16 6.84 -28.02
CA TYR A 3 -11.73 6.64 -27.83
C TYR A 3 -11.29 5.51 -28.75
N THR A 4 -10.34 5.80 -29.63
CA THR A 4 -9.79 4.81 -30.56
C THR A 4 -8.30 4.66 -30.27
N VAL A 5 -7.88 3.45 -29.89
CA VAL A 5 -6.45 3.08 -29.87
C VAL A 5 -6.13 2.58 -31.27
N ASP A 6 -5.33 3.34 -32.01
CA ASP A 6 -4.94 2.98 -33.37
C ASP A 6 -3.41 2.92 -33.48
N TYR A 7 -2.90 1.74 -33.83
CA TYR A 7 -1.47 1.47 -34.01
C TYR A 7 -0.98 1.80 -35.43
N HIS A 8 -1.83 2.34 -36.31
CA HIS A 8 -1.57 2.47 -37.75
C HIS A 8 -1.84 3.86 -38.32
N ILE A 9 -2.01 4.90 -37.50
CA ILE A 9 -2.14 6.27 -38.03
C ILE A 9 -0.81 6.70 -38.67
N GLN A 10 -0.85 7.02 -39.97
CA GLN A 10 0.36 7.21 -40.78
C GLN A 10 0.83 8.65 -40.93
N ASP A 11 0.00 9.65 -40.59
CA ASP A 11 0.38 11.06 -40.76
C ASP A 11 -0.35 12.03 -39.79
N SER A 12 0.25 13.21 -39.62
CA SER A 12 -0.27 14.29 -38.79
C SER A 12 -1.51 14.98 -39.40
N TYR A 13 -1.80 14.76 -40.69
CA TYR A 13 -2.99 15.30 -41.34
C TYR A 13 -4.24 14.57 -40.83
N SER A 14 -4.20 13.24 -40.84
CA SER A 14 -5.29 12.38 -40.40
C SER A 14 -5.62 12.63 -38.92
N ILE A 15 -4.60 12.71 -38.06
CA ILE A 15 -4.77 13.02 -36.63
C ILE A 15 -5.51 14.36 -36.44
N ARG A 16 -5.08 15.42 -37.13
CA ARG A 16 -5.67 16.76 -37.02
C ARG A 16 -7.13 16.87 -37.46
N HIS A 17 -7.61 15.96 -38.31
CA HIS A 17 -8.96 16.04 -38.88
C HIS A 17 -9.92 15.00 -38.32
N THR A 18 -9.43 14.05 -37.51
CA THR A 18 -10.25 12.95 -36.97
C THR A 18 -10.33 12.93 -35.45
N SER A 19 -9.52 13.74 -34.76
CA SER A 19 -9.40 13.70 -33.30
C SER A 19 -9.38 15.11 -32.70
N ASP A 20 -9.97 15.25 -31.51
CA ASP A 20 -9.86 16.46 -30.67
C ASP A 20 -8.64 16.39 -29.73
N LEU A 21 -8.31 15.17 -29.29
CA LEU A 21 -7.22 14.84 -28.39
C LEU A 21 -6.38 13.73 -29.01
N PHE A 22 -5.06 13.80 -28.82
CA PHE A 22 -4.12 12.77 -29.25
C PHE A 22 -3.14 12.46 -28.13
N GLY A 23 -2.91 11.18 -27.85
CA GLY A 23 -1.97 10.72 -26.84
C GLY A 23 -0.97 9.73 -27.40
N LEU A 24 0.23 9.72 -26.82
CA LEU A 24 1.32 8.83 -27.20
C LEU A 24 1.68 7.93 -26.01
N ASP A 25 1.88 6.66 -26.32
CA ASP A 25 2.14 5.57 -25.38
C ASP A 25 3.56 5.05 -25.65
N PHE A 26 4.57 5.81 -25.20
CA PHE A 26 5.99 5.45 -25.38
C PHE A 26 6.54 4.75 -24.14
N TYR A 27 7.45 3.79 -24.37
CA TYR A 27 8.07 2.96 -23.34
C TYR A 27 9.59 3.13 -23.35
N PRO A 28 10.13 4.16 -22.67
CA PRO A 28 11.51 4.57 -22.86
C PRO A 28 12.55 3.80 -22.04
N LEU A 29 12.19 3.09 -20.96
CA LEU A 29 13.23 2.56 -20.08
C LEU A 29 13.98 1.39 -20.72
N HIS A 30 15.31 1.40 -20.69
CA HIS A 30 16.21 0.23 -20.60
C HIS A 30 17.54 0.75 -20.03
N GLY A 31 18.23 0.01 -19.15
CA GLY A 31 19.47 0.47 -18.49
C GLY A 31 19.31 1.59 -17.43
N GLN A 32 20.37 1.85 -16.66
CA GLN A 32 20.45 2.89 -15.62
C GLN A 32 21.66 3.82 -15.88
N PRO A 33 21.46 5.16 -15.90
CA PRO A 33 20.17 5.84 -15.91
C PRO A 33 19.37 5.49 -17.17
N ALA A 34 18.05 5.71 -17.14
CA ALA A 34 17.12 5.33 -18.21
C ALA A 34 17.61 5.72 -19.61
N ASP A 35 17.57 4.78 -20.58
CA ASP A 35 17.78 5.01 -22.01
C ASP A 35 17.24 6.40 -22.45
N ASP A 36 18.19 7.29 -22.78
CA ASP A 36 18.04 8.64 -23.35
C ASP A 36 16.61 9.23 -23.39
N LEU A 37 16.11 9.65 -22.21
CA LEU A 37 14.83 10.36 -22.07
C LEU A 37 14.75 11.63 -22.95
N SER A 38 15.86 12.14 -23.48
CA SER A 38 15.86 13.29 -24.39
C SER A 38 15.15 13.01 -25.72
N ILE A 39 15.17 11.76 -26.19
CA ILE A 39 14.48 11.34 -27.42
C ILE A 39 12.98 11.60 -27.30
N ILE A 40 12.41 11.31 -26.13
CA ILE A 40 10.98 11.46 -25.87
C ILE A 40 10.56 12.94 -25.94
N GLY A 41 11.34 13.84 -25.36
CA GLY A 41 11.12 15.29 -25.46
C GLY A 41 11.23 15.78 -26.91
N ASN A 42 12.24 15.33 -27.66
CA ASN A 42 12.42 15.69 -29.07
C ASN A 42 11.23 15.21 -29.93
N MET A 43 10.71 14.02 -29.64
CA MET A 43 9.51 13.50 -30.29
C MET A 43 8.28 14.35 -29.95
N GLN A 44 8.07 14.69 -28.68
CA GLN A 44 6.97 15.58 -28.27
C GLN A 44 7.07 16.93 -28.97
N LYS A 45 8.26 17.53 -29.07
CA LYS A 45 8.45 18.78 -29.81
C LYS A 45 8.07 18.65 -31.28
N THR A 46 8.56 17.60 -31.94
CA THR A 46 8.25 17.33 -33.35
C THR A 46 6.74 17.21 -33.57
N MET A 47 6.04 16.60 -32.60
CA MET A 47 4.58 16.49 -32.61
C MET A 47 3.90 17.84 -32.39
N THR A 48 4.35 18.63 -31.43
CA THR A 48 3.83 19.98 -31.19
C THR A 48 3.98 20.85 -32.44
N ASP A 49 5.14 20.80 -33.10
CA ASP A 49 5.41 21.54 -34.35
C ASP A 49 4.49 21.05 -35.49
N SER A 50 4.15 19.76 -35.50
CA SER A 50 3.30 19.15 -36.54
C SER A 50 1.80 19.32 -36.30
N LEU A 51 1.33 19.19 -35.06
CA LEU A 51 -0.09 19.18 -34.69
C LEU A 51 -0.60 20.57 -34.28
N GLY A 52 0.29 21.50 -33.93
CA GLY A 52 -0.04 22.87 -33.56
C GLY A 52 -0.91 22.94 -32.31
N LYS A 53 -2.10 23.55 -32.42
CA LYS A 53 -2.99 23.85 -31.29
C LYS A 53 -3.83 22.66 -30.79
N MET A 54 -3.69 21.49 -31.40
CA MET A 54 -4.43 20.29 -30.99
C MET A 54 -4.09 19.87 -29.56
N GLY A 55 -5.05 19.32 -28.82
CA GLY A 55 -4.82 18.79 -27.49
C GLY A 55 -3.94 17.55 -27.53
N GLN A 56 -2.72 17.66 -27.00
CA GLN A 56 -1.72 16.60 -26.98
C GLN A 56 -1.52 16.14 -25.55
N TRP A 57 -1.90 14.90 -25.25
CA TRP A 57 -1.97 14.31 -23.93
C TRP A 57 -1.09 13.05 -23.91
N PRO A 58 0.25 13.19 -23.91
CA PRO A 58 1.14 12.06 -23.85
C PRO A 58 0.97 11.29 -22.53
N VAL A 59 1.22 9.99 -22.58
CA VAL A 59 1.18 9.10 -21.43
C VAL A 59 2.53 9.12 -20.74
N VAL A 60 2.54 9.55 -19.48
CA VAL A 60 3.69 9.45 -18.60
C VAL A 60 3.72 8.03 -18.03
N GLN A 61 4.66 7.26 -18.55
CA GLN A 61 4.96 5.90 -18.11
C GLN A 61 6.45 5.66 -18.39
N ALA A 62 7.28 5.96 -17.41
CA ALA A 62 8.69 5.62 -17.50
C ALA A 62 8.83 4.09 -17.26
N HIS A 63 8.45 3.26 -18.23
CA HIS A 63 8.60 1.78 -18.16
C HIS A 63 9.20 1.21 -19.45
N ASN A 64 9.72 -0.02 -19.38
CA ASN A 64 10.36 -0.74 -20.51
C ASN A 64 9.40 -1.77 -21.13
N ILE A 65 9.06 -1.66 -22.43
CA ILE A 65 8.27 -2.68 -23.13
C ILE A 65 9.09 -3.83 -23.73
N ARG A 66 10.38 -3.61 -24.02
CA ARG A 66 11.24 -4.60 -24.72
C ARG A 66 11.60 -5.83 -23.88
N ASN A 67 11.30 -5.80 -22.58
CA ASN A 67 11.49 -6.93 -21.68
C ASN A 67 10.21 -7.74 -21.38
N TYR A 68 9.10 -7.49 -22.09
CA TYR A 68 7.98 -8.43 -22.19
C TYR A 68 8.44 -9.71 -22.93
N GLY A 69 9.27 -10.54 -22.27
CA GLY A 69 9.79 -11.79 -22.83
C GLY A 69 11.23 -12.15 -22.45
N THR A 70 12.01 -11.24 -21.87
CA THR A 70 13.40 -11.51 -21.41
C THR A 70 13.44 -11.82 -19.90
N LEU A 71 14.53 -12.45 -19.45
CA LEU A 71 14.76 -12.86 -18.05
C LEU A 71 15.49 -11.79 -17.22
N ASP A 72 15.69 -10.59 -17.76
CA ASP A 72 16.43 -9.53 -17.08
C ASP A 72 15.61 -8.93 -15.93
N ALA A 73 16.31 -8.54 -14.87
CA ALA A 73 15.76 -7.84 -13.71
C ALA A 73 15.03 -6.56 -14.16
N LEU A 74 13.71 -6.51 -13.97
CA LEU A 74 12.91 -5.31 -14.23
C LEU A 74 12.94 -4.38 -13.00
N ARG A 75 12.69 -3.09 -13.20
CA ARG A 75 12.32 -2.16 -12.12
C ARG A 75 11.24 -1.19 -12.57
N GLY A 76 10.43 -0.74 -11.62
CA GLY A 76 9.53 0.39 -11.86
C GLY A 76 10.29 1.73 -11.99
N PRO A 77 9.61 2.79 -12.44
CA PRO A 77 10.15 4.13 -12.52
C PRO A 77 10.31 4.74 -11.15
N THR A 78 11.35 5.56 -11.03
CA THR A 78 11.49 6.46 -9.90
C THR A 78 10.54 7.65 -10.05
N THR A 79 10.24 8.33 -8.94
CA THR A 79 9.51 9.61 -8.97
C THR A 79 10.23 10.63 -9.85
N GLU A 80 11.56 10.66 -9.83
CA GLU A 80 12.38 11.58 -10.63
C GLU A 80 12.19 11.35 -12.13
N GLU A 81 12.14 10.09 -12.58
CA GLU A 81 11.87 9.75 -13.99
C GLU A 81 10.46 10.14 -14.41
N MET A 82 9.46 9.87 -13.55
CA MET A 82 8.08 10.30 -13.79
C MET A 82 7.96 11.83 -13.85
N ARG A 83 8.64 12.52 -12.93
CA ARG A 83 8.67 13.98 -12.84
C ARG A 83 9.36 14.59 -14.07
N ASN A 84 10.52 14.08 -14.44
CA ASN A 84 11.26 14.49 -15.63
C ASN A 84 10.38 14.35 -16.89
N MET A 85 9.86 13.15 -17.15
CA MET A 85 9.03 12.85 -18.33
C MET A 85 7.80 13.76 -18.41
N THR A 86 7.13 14.00 -17.28
CA THR A 86 5.99 14.91 -17.18
C THR A 86 6.36 16.33 -17.59
N TRP A 87 7.41 16.88 -16.98
CA TRP A 87 7.78 18.27 -17.19
C TRP A 87 8.42 18.52 -18.55
N GLN A 88 9.17 17.57 -19.12
CA GLN A 88 9.67 17.71 -20.48
C GLN A 88 8.54 17.71 -21.51
N TYR A 89 7.48 16.91 -21.31
CA TYR A 89 6.32 16.94 -22.20
C TYR A 89 5.62 18.28 -22.18
N LEU A 90 5.39 18.83 -20.99
CA LEU A 90 4.82 20.16 -20.83
C LEU A 90 5.73 21.23 -21.43
N ALA A 91 7.04 21.15 -21.18
CA ALA A 91 8.01 22.09 -21.72
C ALA A 91 8.04 22.08 -23.26
N GLU A 92 7.83 20.91 -23.86
CA GLU A 92 7.79 20.72 -25.32
C GLU A 92 6.39 20.88 -25.92
N GLY A 93 5.45 21.46 -25.15
CA GLY A 93 4.19 21.99 -25.67
C GLY A 93 2.99 21.07 -25.55
N ALA A 94 3.09 19.96 -24.82
CA ALA A 94 1.94 19.15 -24.45
C ALA A 94 0.85 20.02 -23.77
N LYS A 95 -0.42 19.65 -23.99
CA LYS A 95 -1.60 20.41 -23.49
C LYS A 95 -2.33 19.71 -22.36
N GLY A 96 -1.86 18.52 -21.99
CA GLY A 96 -2.34 17.73 -20.87
C GLY A 96 -1.39 16.56 -20.67
N ILE A 97 -1.61 15.79 -19.62
CA ILE A 97 -0.81 14.62 -19.27
C ILE A 97 -1.76 13.50 -18.90
N LEU A 98 -1.50 12.29 -19.42
CA LEU A 98 -2.12 11.07 -18.94
C LEU A 98 -1.11 10.33 -18.08
N PHE A 99 -1.48 9.98 -16.85
CA PHE A 99 -0.63 9.19 -15.98
C PHE A 99 -0.98 7.71 -16.08
N TYR A 100 0.04 6.86 -16.13
CA TYR A 100 -0.13 5.42 -16.15
C TYR A 100 0.81 4.76 -15.14
N SER A 101 0.24 3.97 -14.23
CA SER A 101 0.95 3.39 -13.08
C SER A 101 0.97 1.86 -13.06
N LEU A 102 0.45 1.19 -14.10
CA LEU A 102 0.45 -0.28 -14.15
C LEU A 102 1.83 -0.80 -14.56
N PHE A 103 2.42 -1.66 -13.71
CA PHE A 103 3.71 -2.31 -13.95
C PHE A 103 3.66 -3.81 -13.64
N ASP A 104 4.45 -4.63 -14.33
CA ASP A 104 4.56 -6.07 -14.03
C ASP A 104 5.41 -6.32 -12.79
N LEU A 105 4.77 -6.20 -11.62
CA LEU A 105 5.40 -6.41 -10.31
C LEU A 105 5.92 -7.83 -10.10
N LYS A 106 5.47 -8.83 -10.88
CA LYS A 106 5.91 -10.22 -10.70
C LYS A 106 7.39 -10.44 -11.04
N ARG A 107 7.98 -9.51 -11.80
CA ARG A 107 9.36 -9.59 -12.29
C ARG A 107 10.22 -8.42 -11.82
N ASP A 108 9.67 -7.57 -10.96
CA ASP A 108 10.39 -6.44 -10.40
C ASP A 108 11.51 -6.91 -9.45
N ALA A 109 12.74 -6.60 -9.80
CA ALA A 109 13.93 -6.88 -9.01
C ALA A 109 14.21 -5.81 -7.94
N SER A 110 13.55 -4.65 -8.01
CA SER A 110 13.68 -3.58 -7.02
C SER A 110 12.81 -3.81 -5.77
N GLY A 111 11.79 -4.66 -5.88
CA GLY A 111 10.84 -4.94 -4.80
C GLY A 111 9.84 -3.82 -4.55
N ALA A 112 9.61 -2.94 -5.52
CA ALA A 112 8.59 -1.91 -5.44
C ALA A 112 7.19 -2.56 -5.39
N SER A 113 6.27 -1.95 -4.65
CA SER A 113 4.86 -2.33 -4.63
C SER A 113 4.05 -1.50 -5.62
N TYR A 114 2.83 -1.96 -5.95
CA TYR A 114 1.89 -1.16 -6.74
C TYR A 114 1.64 0.20 -6.07
N GLU A 115 1.50 0.19 -4.75
CA GLU A 115 1.23 1.36 -3.92
C GLU A 115 2.37 2.38 -4.02
N SER A 116 3.62 1.92 -4.00
CA SER A 116 4.80 2.77 -4.19
C SER A 116 4.80 3.45 -5.56
N LEU A 117 4.55 2.71 -6.63
CA LEU A 117 4.50 3.26 -7.99
C LEU A 117 3.32 4.22 -8.21
N LEU A 118 2.17 3.88 -7.62
CA LEU A 118 0.99 4.74 -7.62
C LEU A 118 1.28 6.05 -6.86
N GLU A 119 2.05 5.99 -5.78
CA GLU A 119 2.40 7.17 -5.00
C GLU A 119 3.35 8.11 -5.76
N ASN A 120 4.36 7.57 -6.43
CA ASN A 120 5.21 8.35 -7.35
C ASN A 120 4.36 9.11 -8.38
N THR A 121 3.34 8.44 -8.91
CA THR A 121 2.43 9.01 -9.89
C THR A 121 1.57 10.14 -9.30
N LYS A 122 0.96 9.90 -8.12
CA LYS A 122 0.13 10.89 -7.42
C LYS A 122 0.91 12.14 -7.07
N GLN A 123 2.14 11.98 -6.60
CA GLN A 123 3.02 13.07 -6.22
C GLN A 123 3.29 14.02 -7.41
N VAL A 124 3.68 13.46 -8.56
CA VAL A 124 3.93 14.25 -9.78
C VAL A 124 2.63 14.86 -10.32
N ALA A 125 1.52 14.13 -10.29
CA ALA A 125 0.22 14.66 -10.72
C ALA A 125 -0.23 15.85 -9.86
N LYS A 126 0.00 15.78 -8.54
CA LYS A 126 -0.33 16.86 -7.60
C LYS A 126 0.56 18.09 -7.81
N GLU A 127 1.84 17.90 -8.13
CA GLU A 127 2.74 18.99 -8.53
C GLU A 127 2.22 19.74 -9.76
N VAL A 128 1.80 18.99 -10.80
CA VAL A 128 1.18 19.56 -12.01
C VAL A 128 -0.14 20.26 -11.69
N GLU A 129 -0.96 19.70 -10.79
CA GLU A 129 -2.21 20.33 -10.34
C GLU A 129 -1.97 21.69 -9.68
N LEU A 130 -1.00 21.78 -8.76
CA LEU A 130 -0.64 23.06 -8.11
C LEU A 130 -0.12 24.10 -9.11
N MET A 131 0.62 23.65 -10.12
CA MET A 131 1.15 24.50 -11.18
C MET A 131 0.17 24.78 -12.31
N ALA A 132 -1.01 24.16 -12.32
CA ALA A 132 -1.99 24.30 -13.39
C ALA A 132 -2.35 25.76 -13.71
N PRO A 133 -2.54 26.69 -12.73
CA PRO A 133 -2.79 28.10 -13.04
C PRO A 133 -1.67 28.74 -13.88
N VAL A 134 -0.41 28.39 -13.60
CA VAL A 134 0.77 28.89 -14.33
C VAL A 134 0.88 28.24 -15.71
N ILE A 135 0.75 26.90 -15.77
CA ILE A 135 0.86 26.13 -17.02
C ILE A 135 -0.19 26.58 -18.03
N LEU A 136 -1.41 26.83 -17.56
CA LEU A 136 -2.55 27.22 -18.39
C LEU A 136 -2.60 28.74 -18.65
N SER A 137 -1.72 29.53 -18.02
CA SER A 137 -1.68 30.98 -18.24
C SER A 137 -1.29 31.31 -19.69
N GLU A 138 -1.97 32.33 -20.22
CA GLU A 138 -1.73 32.96 -21.53
C GLU A 138 -1.16 34.38 -21.40
N GLU A 139 -0.70 34.77 -20.20
CA GLU A 139 -0.06 36.06 -19.99
C GLU A 139 1.21 36.24 -20.84
N ALA A 140 1.54 37.50 -21.12
CA ALA A 140 2.72 37.83 -21.91
C ALA A 140 3.99 37.41 -21.18
N ILE A 141 4.83 36.61 -21.85
CA ILE A 141 6.07 36.08 -21.29
C ILE A 141 7.27 36.95 -21.67
N PRO A 142 8.26 37.09 -20.76
CA PRO A 142 9.54 37.70 -21.09
C PRO A 142 10.37 36.83 -22.03
N ALA A 143 11.30 37.44 -22.75
CA ALA A 143 12.32 36.70 -23.48
C ALA A 143 13.38 36.19 -22.50
N ILE A 144 13.54 34.87 -22.43
CA ILE A 144 14.56 34.21 -21.63
C ILE A 144 15.26 33.19 -22.52
N THR A 145 16.58 33.19 -22.48
CA THR A 145 17.42 32.19 -23.15
C THR A 145 18.25 31.46 -22.11
N HIS A 146 18.91 30.38 -22.53
CA HIS A 146 19.87 29.68 -21.71
C HIS A 146 21.14 29.35 -22.51
N SER A 147 22.25 29.12 -21.81
CA SER A 147 23.50 28.62 -22.38
C SER A 147 23.29 27.26 -23.05
N THR A 148 24.16 26.89 -23.99
CA THR A 148 24.13 25.56 -24.60
C THR A 148 24.20 24.47 -23.53
N ALA A 149 23.19 23.60 -23.51
CA ALA A 149 23.01 22.51 -22.57
C ALA A 149 22.40 21.33 -23.33
N ASP A 150 22.92 20.13 -23.12
CA ASP A 150 22.50 18.95 -23.88
C ASP A 150 21.18 18.40 -23.35
N GLY A 151 20.20 18.22 -24.23
CA GLY A 151 18.88 17.70 -23.86
C GLY A 151 18.03 18.60 -22.96
N LEU A 152 18.48 19.81 -22.56
CA LEU A 152 17.72 20.70 -21.70
C LEU A 152 16.42 21.16 -22.38
N LYS A 153 15.28 20.95 -21.73
CA LYS A 153 13.97 21.45 -22.16
C LYS A 153 13.54 22.60 -21.28
N MET A 154 12.96 23.64 -21.88
CA MET A 154 12.55 24.84 -21.15
C MET A 154 11.18 25.34 -21.61
N MET A 155 10.34 25.70 -20.64
CA MET A 155 9.13 26.49 -20.86
C MET A 155 9.12 27.69 -19.92
N VAL A 156 8.68 28.83 -20.44
CA VAL A 156 8.51 30.06 -19.66
C VAL A 156 7.03 30.42 -19.62
N LYS A 157 6.55 30.83 -18.45
CA LYS A 157 5.18 31.28 -18.20
C LYS A 157 5.17 32.53 -17.34
N SER A 158 4.10 33.29 -17.44
CA SER A 158 3.82 34.43 -16.56
C SER A 158 2.46 34.21 -15.90
N TYR A 159 2.35 34.53 -14.61
CA TYR A 159 1.10 34.43 -13.86
C TYR A 159 1.17 35.33 -12.63
N ASN A 160 0.18 36.21 -12.44
CA ASN A 160 0.07 37.07 -11.24
C ASN A 160 1.36 37.86 -10.91
N ASP A 161 1.92 38.56 -11.90
CA ASP A 161 3.17 39.34 -11.76
C ASP A 161 4.41 38.51 -11.37
N HIS A 162 4.35 37.19 -11.59
CA HIS A 162 5.48 36.28 -11.52
C HIS A 162 5.81 35.72 -12.90
N VAL A 163 7.10 35.44 -13.08
CA VAL A 163 7.64 34.70 -14.22
C VAL A 163 8.16 33.38 -13.71
N TYR A 164 7.72 32.32 -14.37
CA TYR A 164 8.09 30.94 -14.07
C TYR A 164 8.92 30.36 -15.21
N ILE A 165 10.07 29.78 -14.86
CA ILE A 165 10.92 29.05 -15.81
C ILE A 165 10.91 27.58 -15.39
N PHE A 166 10.31 26.73 -16.21
CA PHE A 166 10.33 25.28 -16.04
C PHE A 166 11.48 24.75 -16.88
N ALA A 167 12.52 24.20 -16.24
CA ALA A 167 13.70 23.69 -16.91
C ALA A 167 13.94 22.23 -16.53
N VAL A 168 14.20 21.39 -17.52
CA VAL A 168 14.29 19.94 -17.38
C VAL A 168 15.58 19.44 -18.01
N ASN A 169 16.47 18.85 -17.22
CA ASN A 169 17.66 18.18 -17.72
C ASN A 169 17.31 16.76 -18.16
N ASN A 170 17.18 16.50 -19.46
CA ASN A 170 16.94 15.15 -19.96
C ASN A 170 18.23 14.32 -20.16
N SER A 171 19.38 14.86 -19.79
CA SER A 171 20.65 14.16 -19.89
C SER A 171 20.88 13.24 -18.70
N GLU A 172 21.66 12.19 -18.94
CA GLU A 172 22.23 11.30 -17.91
C GLU A 172 23.38 11.95 -17.13
N THR A 173 23.79 13.16 -17.49
CA THR A 173 24.90 13.87 -16.87
C THR A 173 24.43 15.16 -16.20
N ALA A 174 25.09 15.49 -15.09
CA ALA A 174 24.90 16.78 -14.44
C ALA A 174 25.39 17.91 -15.35
N GLN A 175 24.66 19.02 -15.37
CA GLN A 175 24.96 20.16 -16.22
C GLN A 175 24.83 21.48 -15.44
N GLN A 176 25.66 22.45 -15.80
CA GLN A 176 25.51 23.82 -15.32
C GLN A 176 24.92 24.67 -16.43
N VAL A 177 23.80 25.35 -16.14
CA VAL A 177 23.03 26.12 -17.13
C VAL A 177 22.92 27.56 -16.66
N THR A 178 23.25 28.49 -17.55
CA THR A 178 23.07 29.93 -17.33
C THR A 178 21.85 30.40 -18.09
N PHE A 179 20.90 31.02 -17.41
CA PHE A 179 19.73 31.68 -18.00
C PHE A 179 20.00 33.17 -18.15
N THR A 180 19.50 33.78 -19.23
CA THR A 180 19.77 35.18 -19.58
C THR A 180 18.50 35.90 -20.01
N SER A 181 18.35 37.14 -19.56
CA SER A 181 17.24 38.04 -19.89
C SER A 181 17.62 39.48 -19.58
N GLU A 182 17.18 40.41 -20.41
CA GLU A 182 17.40 41.86 -20.19
C GLU A 182 16.40 42.45 -19.18
N GLN A 183 15.39 41.68 -18.75
CA GLN A 183 14.28 42.20 -17.92
C GLN A 183 14.52 42.08 -16.42
N PHE A 184 15.47 41.23 -15.99
CA PHE A 184 15.73 40.94 -14.59
C PHE A 184 17.16 41.34 -14.23
N ASP A 185 17.31 42.00 -13.08
CA ASP A 185 18.61 42.34 -12.52
C ASP A 185 18.50 42.60 -11.02
N ASN A 186 19.33 41.89 -10.24
CA ASN A 186 19.27 41.80 -8.79
C ASN A 186 17.95 41.24 -8.22
N ASP A 187 17.17 40.55 -9.04
CA ASP A 187 15.96 39.86 -8.62
C ASP A 187 16.29 38.56 -7.89
N ALA A 188 15.57 38.30 -6.80
CA ALA A 188 15.61 37.00 -6.14
C ALA A 188 14.84 35.99 -7.01
N VAL A 189 15.49 34.87 -7.31
CA VAL A 189 14.90 33.77 -8.07
C VAL A 189 14.66 32.63 -7.10
N ARG A 190 13.39 32.38 -6.78
CA ARG A 190 13.02 31.25 -5.93
C ARG A 190 13.04 29.97 -6.76
N VAL A 191 13.63 28.91 -6.23
CA VAL A 191 13.53 27.58 -6.83
C VAL A 191 12.42 26.83 -6.11
N TRP A 192 11.28 26.72 -6.78
CA TRP A 192 10.04 26.26 -6.21
C TRP A 192 10.14 24.81 -5.73
N ASN A 193 9.68 24.57 -4.50
CA ASN A 193 9.71 23.27 -3.82
C ASN A 193 11.12 22.70 -3.58
N GLU A 194 12.14 23.56 -3.54
CA GLU A 194 13.53 23.18 -3.24
C GLU A 194 14.11 23.93 -2.03
N ASN A 195 13.34 24.84 -1.42
CA ASN A 195 13.75 25.63 -0.26
C ASN A 195 15.11 26.34 -0.46
N ARG A 196 15.35 26.82 -1.67
CA ARG A 196 16.57 27.55 -2.04
C ARG A 196 16.23 28.67 -3.01
N ASN A 197 17.11 29.67 -3.04
CA ASN A 197 17.04 30.77 -3.97
C ASN A 197 18.36 30.86 -4.74
N VAL A 198 18.28 31.29 -5.98
CA VAL A 198 19.41 31.85 -6.74
C VAL A 198 19.15 33.34 -6.97
N THR A 199 20.14 34.07 -7.46
CA THR A 199 20.01 35.51 -7.68
C THR A 199 20.31 35.84 -9.12
N TRP A 200 19.44 36.61 -9.73
CA TRP A 200 19.66 37.18 -11.05
C TRP A 200 20.63 38.35 -10.91
N VAL A 201 21.79 38.29 -11.54
CA VAL A 201 22.84 39.32 -11.46
C VAL A 201 23.37 39.60 -12.85
N ASP A 202 23.44 40.88 -13.23
CA ASP A 202 23.95 41.33 -14.53
C ASP A 202 23.20 40.67 -15.71
N GLY A 203 21.88 40.57 -15.61
CA GLY A 203 21.03 40.00 -16.66
C GLY A 203 21.11 38.47 -16.80
N GLN A 204 21.71 37.75 -15.84
CA GLN A 204 21.76 36.29 -15.85
C GLN A 204 21.69 35.64 -14.46
N PHE A 205 21.36 34.35 -14.41
CA PHE A 205 21.67 33.49 -13.27
C PHE A 205 22.15 32.12 -13.75
N THR A 206 22.90 31.41 -12.92
CA THR A 206 23.40 30.07 -13.22
C THR A 206 22.95 29.10 -12.16
N ASP A 207 22.57 27.88 -12.57
CA ASP A 207 22.20 26.80 -11.67
C ASP A 207 22.74 25.45 -12.14
N THR A 208 22.81 24.49 -11.23
CA THR A 208 23.28 23.12 -11.50
C THR A 208 22.09 22.17 -11.53
N PHE A 209 22.01 21.38 -12.60
CA PHE A 209 21.04 20.32 -12.77
C PHE A 209 21.75 18.98 -12.62
N GLU A 210 21.30 18.15 -11.68
CA GLU A 210 21.67 16.73 -11.66
C GLU A 210 21.01 16.00 -12.85
N PRO A 211 21.45 14.77 -13.20
CA PRO A 211 20.78 13.97 -14.21
C PRO A 211 19.27 13.88 -13.94
N LEU A 212 18.44 14.04 -14.97
CA LEU A 212 16.97 14.00 -14.88
C LEU A 212 16.31 15.11 -14.04
N ALA A 213 17.07 16.03 -13.46
CA ALA A 213 16.54 17.07 -12.59
C ALA A 213 15.55 17.99 -13.32
N VAL A 214 14.51 18.40 -12.58
CA VAL A 214 13.56 19.44 -12.98
C VAL A 214 13.64 20.58 -11.97
N HIS A 215 13.90 21.79 -12.44
CA HIS A 215 13.84 23.00 -11.64
C HIS A 215 12.72 23.91 -12.14
N ILE A 216 11.95 24.45 -11.22
CA ILE A 216 10.90 25.44 -11.51
C ILE A 216 11.30 26.72 -10.80
N TYR A 217 11.78 27.69 -11.56
CA TYR A 217 12.17 28.99 -11.04
C TYR A 217 10.99 29.93 -11.03
N GLU A 218 10.92 30.77 -10.01
CA GLU A 218 9.90 31.80 -9.85
C GLU A 218 10.55 33.14 -9.53
N ILE A 219 10.15 34.17 -10.28
CA ILE A 219 10.75 35.50 -10.26
C ILE A 219 9.62 36.51 -10.25
N GLY A 220 9.53 37.33 -9.20
CA GLY A 220 8.46 38.33 -9.10
C GLY A 220 8.11 38.70 -7.67
N THR A 221 7.15 39.61 -7.52
CA THR A 221 6.77 40.20 -6.22
C THR A 221 5.27 40.08 -5.90
N GLY A 222 4.48 39.51 -6.81
CA GLY A 222 3.05 39.26 -6.63
C GLY A 222 2.73 38.12 -5.65
N ALA A 223 1.47 37.73 -5.55
CA ALA A 223 1.08 36.51 -4.86
C ALA A 223 1.36 35.30 -5.76
N GLY A 224 2.51 34.66 -5.55
CA GLY A 224 2.95 33.49 -6.31
C GLY A 224 2.16 32.23 -5.98
N ILE A 225 2.49 31.13 -6.65
CA ILE A 225 1.97 29.81 -6.28
C ILE A 225 2.46 29.47 -4.87
N VAL A 226 1.51 29.13 -3.99
CA VAL A 226 1.82 28.73 -2.61
C VAL A 226 2.68 27.49 -2.67
N GLU A 227 3.85 27.56 -2.04
CA GLU A 227 4.74 26.42 -1.99
C GLU A 227 4.14 25.31 -1.11
N PRO A 228 4.33 24.06 -1.53
CA PRO A 228 3.95 22.90 -0.77
C PRO A 228 4.93 22.74 0.38
N THR A 229 4.70 23.48 1.45
CA THR A 229 5.65 23.48 2.57
C THR A 229 5.69 22.07 3.18
N LEU A 230 6.87 21.50 3.40
CA LEU A 230 6.95 20.20 4.10
C LEU A 230 6.23 20.29 5.43
N ALA A 231 5.54 19.23 5.82
CA ALA A 231 4.96 19.16 7.15
C ALA A 231 6.09 19.22 8.20
N GLN A 232 5.91 20.01 9.24
CA GLN A 232 6.96 20.25 10.24
C GLN A 232 6.52 19.81 11.64
N TRP A 233 7.35 19.00 12.27
CA TRP A 233 7.22 18.72 13.70
C TRP A 233 7.64 19.96 14.50
N ALA A 234 6.92 20.26 15.59
CA ALA A 234 7.39 21.26 16.54
C ALA A 234 8.77 20.88 17.09
N ASN A 235 9.61 21.87 17.40
CA ASN A 235 10.94 21.61 17.94
C ASN A 235 10.88 20.78 19.22
N GLY A 236 11.66 19.70 19.31
CA GLY A 236 11.63 18.75 20.43
C GLY A 236 10.48 17.73 20.40
N SER A 237 9.74 17.63 19.31
CA SER A 237 8.75 16.56 19.13
C SER A 237 9.41 15.19 19.15
N GLU A 238 8.74 14.22 19.77
CA GLU A 238 9.22 12.85 19.85
C GLU A 238 8.07 11.86 19.60
N LEU A 239 8.39 10.72 18.99
CA LEU A 239 7.48 9.58 18.94
C LEU A 239 7.38 8.97 20.35
N SER A 240 6.16 8.86 20.86
CA SER A 240 5.87 8.18 22.12
C SER A 240 5.39 6.76 21.87
N ILE A 241 5.91 5.81 22.64
CA ILE A 241 5.48 4.41 22.60
C ILE A 241 5.00 4.03 24.00
N SER A 242 3.81 3.47 24.08
CA SER A 242 3.17 2.99 25.30
C SER A 242 2.53 1.62 25.05
N GLN A 243 1.91 1.04 26.09
CA GLN A 243 1.22 -0.26 26.01
C GLN A 243 2.06 -1.33 25.30
N VAL A 244 3.35 -1.38 25.61
CA VAL A 244 4.29 -2.33 25.01
C VAL A 244 3.95 -3.71 25.53
N ALA A 245 3.31 -4.50 24.67
CA ALA A 245 2.94 -5.88 24.93
C ALA A 245 3.89 -6.83 24.16
N GLN A 246 3.59 -8.11 24.23
CA GLN A 246 4.36 -9.16 23.53
C GLN A 246 4.15 -9.09 22.01
N SER A 247 2.94 -8.73 21.58
CA SER A 247 2.54 -8.72 20.17
C SER A 247 2.05 -7.36 19.67
N SER A 248 2.13 -6.32 20.49
CA SER A 248 1.67 -4.99 20.09
C SER A 248 2.38 -3.86 20.80
N VAL A 249 2.34 -2.68 20.19
CA VAL A 249 2.68 -1.40 20.84
C VAL A 249 1.67 -0.33 20.45
N GLN A 250 1.47 0.67 21.31
CA GLN A 250 0.70 1.87 20.99
C GLN A 250 1.65 3.03 20.70
N LEU A 251 1.59 3.54 19.48
CA LEU A 251 2.29 4.75 19.05
C LEU A 251 1.45 5.99 19.32
N SER A 252 2.11 7.11 19.63
CA SER A 252 1.51 8.44 19.71
C SER A 252 2.52 9.52 19.35
N TRP A 253 2.09 10.55 18.64
CA TRP A 253 2.91 11.68 18.18
C TRP A 253 2.16 13.00 18.31
N PRO A 254 2.86 14.16 18.41
CA PRO A 254 2.22 15.47 18.42
C PRO A 254 1.73 15.86 17.03
N ASP A 255 0.88 16.88 16.91
CA ASP A 255 0.48 17.40 15.61
C ASP A 255 1.66 18.05 14.88
N ALA A 256 1.83 17.73 13.60
CA ALA A 256 2.74 18.43 12.71
C ALA A 256 2.01 19.60 12.03
N TRP A 257 2.68 20.75 11.95
CA TRP A 257 2.21 21.87 11.16
C TRP A 257 2.23 21.50 9.67
N ASN A 258 1.16 21.85 8.96
CA ASN A 258 0.96 21.57 7.52
C ASN A 258 0.92 20.08 7.14
N ALA A 259 0.57 19.20 8.09
CA ALA A 259 0.31 17.80 7.81
C ALA A 259 -1.12 17.58 7.31
N GLU A 260 -1.26 16.83 6.22
CA GLU A 260 -2.53 16.32 5.69
C GLU A 260 -2.75 14.85 6.08
N SER A 261 -1.65 14.10 6.25
CA SER A 261 -1.67 12.73 6.76
C SER A 261 -0.37 12.38 7.50
N TYR A 262 -0.36 11.21 8.15
CA TYR A 262 0.81 10.61 8.76
C TYR A 262 1.03 9.21 8.22
N ARG A 263 2.25 8.92 7.78
CA ARG A 263 2.68 7.58 7.35
C ARG A 263 3.47 6.90 8.47
N ILE A 264 3.07 5.69 8.80
CA ILE A 264 3.62 4.90 9.89
C ILE A 264 4.46 3.77 9.29
N TYR A 265 5.70 3.66 9.74
CA TYR A 265 6.66 2.66 9.26
C TYR A 265 7.07 1.72 10.38
N LYS A 266 7.27 0.45 10.05
CA LYS A 266 7.88 -0.59 10.89
C LYS A 266 9.13 -1.12 10.19
N ASP A 267 10.28 -0.96 10.82
CA ASP A 267 11.60 -1.35 10.28
C ASP A 267 11.90 -0.80 8.87
N GLY A 268 11.38 0.39 8.58
CA GLY A 268 11.53 1.05 7.28
C GLY A 268 10.44 0.75 6.26
N GLU A 269 9.57 -0.22 6.51
CA GLU A 269 8.43 -0.54 5.64
C GLU A 269 7.19 0.25 6.06
N LEU A 270 6.50 0.87 5.10
CA LEU A 270 5.22 1.55 5.32
C LEU A 270 4.17 0.51 5.72
N ILE A 271 3.53 0.70 6.88
CA ILE A 271 2.48 -0.19 7.37
C ILE A 271 1.08 0.43 7.37
N GLU A 272 0.98 1.77 7.42
CA GLU A 272 -0.31 2.47 7.39
C GLU A 272 -0.16 3.95 7.04
N GLU A 273 -1.18 4.56 6.44
CA GLU A 273 -1.35 6.01 6.33
C GLU A 273 -2.65 6.44 7.02
N VAL A 274 -2.56 7.38 7.96
CA VAL A 274 -3.71 7.92 8.71
C VAL A 274 -3.91 9.40 8.46
N THR A 275 -5.13 9.89 8.61
CA THR A 275 -5.47 11.31 8.44
C THR A 275 -4.73 12.20 9.43
N ALA A 276 -4.55 13.49 9.11
CA ALA A 276 -3.95 14.48 10.02
C ALA A 276 -4.63 14.62 11.39
N GLU A 277 -5.89 14.19 11.52
CA GLU A 277 -6.63 14.15 12.81
C GLU A 277 -6.17 13.00 13.73
N THR A 278 -5.41 12.04 13.20
CA THR A 278 -4.95 10.87 13.96
C THR A 278 -3.57 11.13 14.56
N SER A 279 -3.47 11.05 15.88
CA SER A 279 -2.22 11.23 16.64
C SER A 279 -1.77 9.98 17.40
N THR A 280 -2.46 8.85 17.19
CA THR A 280 -2.15 7.57 17.83
C THR A 280 -2.41 6.40 16.89
N TYR A 281 -1.63 5.33 16.99
CA TYR A 281 -1.84 4.10 16.21
C TYR A 281 -1.35 2.86 16.94
N ARG A 282 -2.18 1.80 17.00
CA ARG A 282 -1.79 0.52 17.59
C ARG A 282 -1.17 -0.38 16.53
N VAL A 283 0.11 -0.67 16.67
CA VAL A 283 0.77 -1.70 15.85
C VAL A 283 0.60 -3.04 16.53
N ALA A 284 0.02 -4.02 15.85
CA ALA A 284 -0.19 -5.39 16.33
C ALA A 284 0.65 -6.41 15.54
N GLU A 285 0.48 -7.70 15.85
CA GLU A 285 1.14 -8.83 15.17
C GLU A 285 2.68 -8.76 15.21
N LEU A 286 3.20 -8.21 16.32
CA LEU A 286 4.64 -8.19 16.59
C LEU A 286 5.08 -9.52 17.21
N ASN A 287 6.33 -9.89 16.98
CA ASN A 287 6.95 -11.02 17.65
C ASN A 287 7.35 -10.62 19.07
N SER A 288 7.16 -11.51 20.05
CA SER A 288 7.60 -11.27 21.43
C SER A 288 9.11 -11.15 21.53
N ASN A 289 9.59 -10.42 22.53
CA ASN A 289 11.03 -10.17 22.78
C ASN A 289 11.81 -9.71 21.53
N THR A 290 11.15 -9.05 20.58
CA THR A 290 11.73 -8.64 19.30
C THR A 290 11.84 -7.13 19.26
N GLN A 291 12.98 -6.65 18.75
CA GLN A 291 13.22 -5.23 18.60
C GLN A 291 12.65 -4.74 17.26
N TYR A 292 11.94 -3.62 17.32
CA TYR A 292 11.35 -2.93 16.17
C TYR A 292 11.76 -1.46 16.18
N THR A 293 11.91 -0.88 14.99
CA THR A 293 12.02 0.55 14.78
C THR A 293 10.71 1.07 14.19
N PHE A 294 10.05 1.98 14.89
CA PHE A 294 8.87 2.66 14.36
C PHE A 294 9.23 4.08 13.96
N THR A 295 8.76 4.51 12.80
CA THR A 295 8.90 5.89 12.33
C THR A 295 7.53 6.41 11.93
N VAL A 296 7.18 7.62 12.35
CA VAL A 296 5.99 8.34 11.85
C VAL A 296 6.45 9.56 11.09
N LYS A 297 6.06 9.67 9.82
CA LYS A 297 6.40 10.81 8.96
C LYS A 297 5.13 11.61 8.67
N ALA A 298 5.22 12.93 8.84
CA ALA A 298 4.14 13.81 8.46
C ALA A 298 4.22 14.08 6.95
N VAL A 299 3.06 14.10 6.31
CA VAL A 299 2.92 14.22 4.86
C VAL A 299 2.15 15.50 4.56
N ASN A 300 2.67 16.34 3.66
CA ASN A 300 1.98 17.57 3.26
C ASN A 300 0.96 17.31 2.12
N SER A 301 0.32 18.38 1.65
CA SER A 301 -0.65 18.35 0.55
C SER A 301 -0.13 17.86 -0.80
N LEU A 302 1.19 17.65 -0.93
CA LEU A 302 1.84 17.08 -2.11
C LEU A 302 2.29 15.63 -1.96
N GLY A 303 2.03 15.01 -0.82
CA GLY A 303 2.53 13.65 -0.56
C GLY A 303 4.00 13.61 -0.14
N TYR A 304 4.65 14.77 0.05
CA TYR A 304 6.03 14.80 0.54
C TYR A 304 6.09 14.51 2.03
N GLU A 305 6.91 13.54 2.37
CA GLU A 305 7.24 13.18 3.74
C GLU A 305 8.34 14.07 4.31
N ASN A 306 8.23 14.38 5.60
CA ASN A 306 9.36 14.92 6.35
C ASN A 306 10.31 13.82 6.87
N ALA A 307 11.34 14.20 7.62
CA ALA A 307 12.32 13.27 8.19
C ALA A 307 11.72 12.22 9.17
N GLY A 308 10.53 12.49 9.71
CA GLY A 308 9.82 11.64 10.65
C GLY A 308 10.34 11.66 12.08
N LEU A 309 9.53 11.11 12.99
CA LEU A 309 9.87 10.83 14.38
C LEU A 309 10.08 9.32 14.52
N ALA A 310 11.29 8.91 14.89
CA ALA A 310 11.66 7.49 15.00
C ALA A 310 11.88 7.06 16.45
N LYS A 311 11.51 5.81 16.77
CA LYS A 311 11.77 5.21 18.08
C LYS A 311 11.94 3.70 17.97
N VAL A 312 12.98 3.20 18.65
CA VAL A 312 13.25 1.76 18.77
C VAL A 312 12.60 1.25 20.05
N ILE A 313 11.91 0.13 19.96
CA ILE A 313 11.32 -0.56 21.12
C ILE A 313 11.51 -2.06 21.00
N ARG A 314 11.59 -2.75 22.14
CA ARG A 314 11.53 -4.21 22.20
C ARG A 314 10.20 -4.60 22.85
N THR A 315 9.44 -5.46 22.17
CA THR A 315 8.22 -6.05 22.74
C THR A 315 8.57 -6.84 24.00
N THR A 316 7.62 -6.95 24.93
CA THR A 316 7.87 -7.70 26.16
C THR A 316 8.12 -9.17 25.85
N SER A 317 8.95 -9.82 26.65
CA SER A 317 9.09 -11.28 26.62
C SER A 317 7.82 -11.95 27.09
N TYR A 318 7.52 -13.12 26.54
CA TYR A 318 6.51 -14.02 27.10
C TYR A 318 6.85 -14.34 28.56
N SER A 319 6.06 -13.83 29.51
CA SER A 319 6.14 -14.19 30.92
C SER A 319 4.91 -15.00 31.30
N GLY A 320 4.71 -16.14 30.64
CA GLY A 320 3.73 -17.12 31.07
C GLY A 320 4.15 -17.72 32.40
N GLY A 321 3.41 -17.41 33.46
CA GLY A 321 3.40 -18.22 34.67
C GLY A 321 3.11 -19.67 34.31
N SER A 322 3.75 -20.59 35.02
CA SER A 322 3.63 -22.02 34.82
C SER A 322 2.17 -22.48 34.96
N TYR A 323 1.48 -22.61 33.83
CA TYR A 323 0.39 -23.57 33.68
C TYR A 323 1.03 -24.89 33.29
N THR A 324 0.92 -25.89 34.14
CA THR A 324 1.12 -27.29 33.80
C THR A 324 -0.25 -27.87 33.43
N PRO A 325 -0.57 -28.07 32.13
CA PRO A 325 -1.68 -28.92 31.76
C PRO A 325 -1.34 -30.34 32.22
N VAL A 326 -2.25 -30.99 32.94
CA VAL A 326 -2.15 -32.43 33.18
C VAL A 326 -2.41 -33.12 31.84
N LEU A 327 -1.34 -33.43 31.12
CA LEU A 327 -1.37 -34.36 29.99
C LEU A 327 -1.54 -35.79 30.53
N PRO A 328 -2.34 -36.65 29.88
CA PRO A 328 -2.29 -38.08 30.17
C PRO A 328 -0.89 -38.61 29.92
N ASP A 329 -0.43 -39.49 30.79
CA ASP A 329 0.85 -40.17 30.74
C ASP A 329 1.03 -40.85 29.36
N ASN A 330 1.84 -40.24 28.51
CA ASN A 330 2.28 -40.81 27.25
C ASN A 330 3.79 -40.98 27.33
N THR A 331 4.16 -42.15 27.80
CA THR A 331 5.53 -42.59 28.05
C THR A 331 6.28 -42.93 26.74
N ASP A 332 6.26 -42.02 25.74
CA ASP A 332 6.90 -42.28 24.43
C ASP A 332 7.47 -41.05 23.69
N LEU A 333 7.60 -39.88 24.32
CA LEU A 333 8.15 -38.67 23.66
C LEU A 333 9.47 -38.14 24.24
N GLN A 334 10.30 -39.00 24.85
CA GLN A 334 11.70 -38.68 25.08
C GLN A 334 12.58 -39.23 23.96
N GLN A 335 12.53 -38.64 22.76
CA GLN A 335 13.59 -38.65 21.73
C GLN A 335 13.09 -38.06 20.40
N LEU A 336 12.87 -36.74 20.33
CA LEU A 336 12.92 -36.04 19.04
C LEU A 336 13.76 -34.79 19.25
N ASN A 337 14.80 -34.62 18.44
CA ASN A 337 15.75 -33.51 18.53
C ASN A 337 15.22 -32.26 17.79
N GLU A 338 15.80 -31.09 18.07
CA GLU A 338 15.39 -29.81 17.46
C GLU A 338 15.46 -29.82 15.91
N GLU A 339 16.26 -30.70 15.30
CA GLU A 339 16.34 -30.91 13.85
C GLU A 339 15.08 -31.60 13.27
N GLU A 340 14.44 -32.54 13.98
CA GLU A 340 13.19 -33.18 13.54
C GLU A 340 11.97 -32.25 13.63
N VAL A 341 11.99 -31.30 14.57
CA VAL A 341 10.94 -30.27 14.71
C VAL A 341 10.97 -29.29 13.53
N GLU A 342 12.17 -28.86 13.10
CA GLU A 342 12.39 -28.06 11.89
C GLU A 342 11.99 -28.81 10.61
N ALA A 343 12.33 -30.11 10.50
CA ALA A 343 11.95 -30.93 9.36
C ALA A 343 10.42 -31.05 9.21
N SER A 344 9.67 -31.18 10.32
CA SER A 344 8.20 -31.21 10.29
C SER A 344 7.57 -29.84 9.97
N ALA A 345 8.27 -28.72 10.25
CA ALA A 345 7.78 -27.37 9.93
C ALA A 345 7.82 -27.05 8.42
N SER A 346 8.42 -27.91 7.60
CA SER A 346 8.45 -27.85 6.13
C SER A 346 7.38 -28.71 5.43
N HIS A 347 6.48 -29.36 6.20
CA HIS A 347 5.62 -30.43 5.71
C HIS A 347 4.68 -30.05 4.55
N PHE A 348 4.25 -28.80 4.45
CA PHE A 348 3.34 -28.36 3.39
C PHE A 348 4.09 -27.75 2.20
N THR A 349 3.86 -28.32 1.01
CA THR A 349 4.51 -27.95 -0.25
C THR A 349 3.88 -26.77 -0.98
N ASP A 350 2.77 -26.23 -0.46
CA ASP A 350 1.92 -25.22 -1.10
C ASP A 350 1.73 -23.95 -0.25
N ILE A 351 2.58 -23.75 0.77
CA ILE A 351 2.53 -22.56 1.65
C ILE A 351 3.81 -21.73 1.63
N GLN A 352 4.77 -22.06 0.77
CA GLN A 352 6.00 -21.30 0.59
C GLN A 352 5.64 -19.89 0.10
N SER A 353 6.14 -18.86 0.80
CA SER A 353 5.84 -17.45 0.52
C SER A 353 4.37 -17.06 0.63
N HIS A 354 3.53 -17.92 1.23
CA HIS A 354 2.12 -17.65 1.46
C HIS A 354 1.94 -16.77 2.72
N TRP A 355 1.07 -15.76 2.67
CA TRP A 355 0.85 -14.83 3.79
C TRP A 355 0.46 -15.53 5.11
N ALA A 356 -0.34 -16.60 5.04
CA ALA A 356 -0.73 -17.42 6.20
C ALA A 356 0.30 -18.48 6.63
N GLN A 357 1.48 -18.56 6.01
CA GLN A 357 2.47 -19.62 6.23
C GLN A 357 2.82 -19.80 7.72
N SER A 358 3.10 -18.71 8.42
CA SER A 358 3.51 -18.76 9.83
C SER A 358 2.40 -19.31 10.74
N ALA A 359 1.16 -18.87 10.54
CA ALA A 359 -0.01 -19.37 11.26
C ALA A 359 -0.23 -20.86 11.02
N ILE A 360 -0.19 -21.29 9.75
CA ILE A 360 -0.35 -22.70 9.36
C ILE A 360 0.74 -23.57 10.00
N LYS A 361 2.01 -23.15 9.90
CA LYS A 361 3.12 -23.88 10.51
C LYS A 361 3.01 -23.98 12.03
N ARG A 362 2.50 -22.94 12.70
CA ARG A 362 2.32 -22.93 14.14
C ARG A 362 1.24 -23.91 14.56
N LEU A 363 0.04 -23.76 14.00
CA LEU A 363 -1.08 -24.65 14.31
C LEU A 363 -0.76 -26.12 14.01
N TYR A 364 0.01 -26.40 12.96
CA TYR A 364 0.46 -27.75 12.65
C TYR A 364 1.45 -28.29 13.69
N ARG A 365 2.46 -27.50 14.09
CA ARG A 365 3.42 -27.86 15.15
C ARG A 365 2.72 -28.14 16.49
N GLU A 366 1.68 -27.40 16.79
CA GLU A 366 0.86 -27.59 18.00
C GLU A 366 -0.17 -28.73 17.86
N GLN A 367 -0.19 -29.44 16.72
CA GLN A 367 -1.11 -30.54 16.39
C GLN A 367 -2.59 -30.13 16.39
N LEU A 368 -2.87 -28.86 16.09
CA LEU A 368 -4.22 -28.28 16.10
C LEU A 368 -4.91 -28.36 14.74
N ILE A 369 -4.11 -28.43 13.66
CA ILE A 369 -4.58 -28.59 12.29
C ILE A 369 -3.78 -29.69 11.58
N ASN A 370 -4.38 -30.26 10.55
CA ASN A 370 -3.74 -31.19 9.63
C ASN A 370 -3.88 -30.69 8.20
N GLY A 371 -2.97 -31.13 7.33
CA GLY A 371 -3.13 -31.00 5.88
C GLY A 371 -3.69 -32.26 5.26
N TYR A 372 -3.52 -32.36 3.95
CA TYR A 372 -4.00 -33.46 3.14
C TYR A 372 -2.94 -34.56 3.02
N PRO A 373 -3.35 -35.82 2.73
CA PRO A 373 -2.41 -36.93 2.54
C PRO A 373 -1.38 -36.72 1.42
N ASP A 374 -1.62 -35.75 0.53
CA ASP A 374 -0.72 -35.36 -0.57
C ASP A 374 0.37 -34.36 -0.14
N GLY A 375 0.49 -34.04 1.15
CA GLY A 375 1.51 -33.11 1.67
C GLY A 375 1.20 -31.64 1.40
N GLN A 376 -0.06 -31.30 1.14
CA GLN A 376 -0.53 -29.93 0.93
C GLN A 376 -1.44 -29.47 2.07
N PHE A 377 -1.49 -28.17 2.33
CA PHE A 377 -2.46 -27.57 3.25
C PHE A 377 -3.73 -27.08 2.54
N LYS A 378 -3.59 -26.69 1.27
CA LYS A 378 -4.59 -26.07 0.39
C LYS A 378 -5.12 -24.74 0.95
N PRO A 379 -4.25 -23.73 1.14
CA PRO A 379 -4.60 -22.49 1.86
C PRO A 379 -5.79 -21.74 1.25
N GLU A 380 -5.93 -21.77 -0.07
CA GLU A 380 -6.99 -21.07 -0.81
C GLU A 380 -8.28 -21.90 -0.96
N ARG A 381 -8.30 -23.16 -0.50
CA ARG A 381 -9.54 -23.96 -0.50
C ARG A 381 -10.50 -23.42 0.55
N PHE A 382 -11.77 -23.31 0.19
CA PHE A 382 -12.82 -22.96 1.14
C PHE A 382 -13.00 -24.03 2.22
N VAL A 383 -13.30 -23.56 3.44
CA VAL A 383 -13.53 -24.39 4.61
C VAL A 383 -15.01 -24.70 4.74
N THR A 384 -15.32 -25.97 4.93
CA THR A 384 -16.69 -26.41 5.29
C THR A 384 -16.98 -26.17 6.76
N ARG A 385 -18.27 -26.05 7.11
CA ARG A 385 -18.73 -25.83 8.48
C ARG A 385 -18.19 -26.88 9.46
N ALA A 386 -18.18 -28.16 9.08
CA ALA A 386 -17.62 -29.23 9.90
C ALA A 386 -16.09 -29.11 10.07
N GLU A 387 -15.36 -28.77 9.00
CA GLU A 387 -13.91 -28.58 9.06
C GLU A 387 -13.54 -27.41 9.99
N PHE A 388 -14.23 -26.27 9.89
CA PHE A 388 -13.95 -25.11 10.75
C PHE A 388 -14.18 -25.44 12.23
N ILE A 389 -15.29 -26.11 12.55
CA ILE A 389 -15.63 -26.46 13.94
C ILE A 389 -14.61 -27.41 14.53
N VAL A 390 -14.11 -28.39 13.77
CA VAL A 390 -13.04 -29.27 14.24
C VAL A 390 -11.77 -28.49 14.54
N MET A 391 -11.35 -27.61 13.63
CA MET A 391 -10.16 -26.79 13.85
C MET A 391 -10.31 -25.88 15.08
N LEU A 392 -11.47 -25.24 15.25
CA LEU A 392 -11.76 -24.41 16.42
C LEU A 392 -11.77 -25.21 17.72
N MET A 393 -12.41 -26.38 17.75
CA MET A 393 -12.48 -27.19 18.97
C MET A 393 -11.11 -27.76 19.37
N ASN A 394 -10.24 -28.03 18.40
CA ASN A 394 -8.85 -28.41 18.69
C ASN A 394 -8.09 -27.27 19.38
N VAL A 395 -8.31 -26.03 18.93
CA VAL A 395 -7.71 -24.83 19.53
C VAL A 395 -8.23 -24.60 20.95
N LEU A 396 -9.55 -24.62 21.14
CA LEU A 396 -10.16 -24.31 22.44
C LEU A 396 -9.91 -25.39 23.51
N LYS A 397 -9.60 -26.63 23.10
CA LYS A 397 -9.34 -27.80 23.98
C LYS A 397 -10.37 -27.98 25.11
N LEU A 398 -11.63 -27.69 24.83
CA LEU A 398 -12.69 -27.74 25.83
C LEU A 398 -12.94 -29.17 26.31
N ASP A 399 -12.94 -29.33 27.63
CA ASP A 399 -13.36 -30.56 28.30
C ASP A 399 -14.85 -30.48 28.65
N VAL A 400 -15.67 -30.79 27.65
CA VAL A 400 -17.13 -30.83 27.76
C VAL A 400 -17.66 -32.18 27.28
N SER A 401 -18.79 -32.60 27.82
CA SER A 401 -19.48 -33.81 27.38
C SER A 401 -19.90 -33.70 25.91
N VAL A 402 -19.89 -34.83 25.20
CA VAL A 402 -20.35 -34.91 23.81
C VAL A 402 -21.88 -35.02 23.80
N SER A 403 -22.56 -34.07 23.13
CA SER A 403 -24.01 -34.17 22.90
C SER A 403 -24.35 -35.07 21.72
N GLU A 404 -25.51 -35.71 21.74
CA GLU A 404 -26.05 -36.46 20.59
C GLU A 404 -26.41 -35.52 19.42
N LEU A 405 -26.08 -35.94 18.20
CA LEU A 405 -26.24 -35.14 16.98
C LEU A 405 -27.63 -35.38 16.36
N ASN A 406 -28.68 -34.82 16.94
CA ASN A 406 -30.07 -35.03 16.48
C ASN A 406 -30.46 -34.16 15.25
N PHE A 407 -29.64 -34.16 14.19
CA PHE A 407 -29.91 -33.38 12.96
C PHE A 407 -30.52 -34.23 11.85
N THR A 408 -31.35 -33.62 11.00
CA THR A 408 -31.97 -34.28 9.84
C THR A 408 -30.94 -34.78 8.82
N ASP A 409 -29.78 -34.13 8.75
CA ASP A 409 -28.65 -34.45 7.88
C ASP A 409 -27.45 -35.04 8.64
N GLU A 410 -27.66 -35.61 9.84
CA GLU A 410 -26.60 -36.21 10.67
C GLU A 410 -25.75 -37.25 9.92
N ARG A 411 -26.35 -37.98 8.95
CA ARG A 411 -25.63 -38.95 8.10
C ARG A 411 -24.57 -38.32 7.19
N GLN A 412 -24.64 -37.01 6.95
CA GLN A 412 -23.65 -36.27 6.18
C GLN A 412 -22.46 -35.80 7.05
N ILE A 413 -22.56 -35.91 8.37
CA ILE A 413 -21.49 -35.59 9.29
C ILE A 413 -20.50 -36.74 9.30
N ALA A 414 -19.30 -36.50 8.78
CA ALA A 414 -18.23 -37.47 8.75
C ALA A 414 -17.79 -37.86 10.17
N GLU A 415 -17.39 -39.12 10.35
CA GLU A 415 -17.08 -39.70 11.66
C GLU A 415 -16.03 -38.89 12.44
N TRP A 416 -14.99 -38.41 11.74
CA TRP A 416 -13.92 -37.60 12.33
C TRP A 416 -14.39 -36.27 12.93
N ALA A 417 -15.54 -35.74 12.48
CA ALA A 417 -16.07 -34.47 12.95
C ALA A 417 -17.09 -34.60 14.09
N ARG A 418 -17.68 -35.80 14.28
CA ARG A 418 -18.84 -35.99 15.17
C ARG A 418 -18.55 -35.57 16.60
N THR A 419 -17.42 -35.99 17.15
CA THR A 419 -17.02 -35.67 18.53
C THR A 419 -16.85 -34.16 18.73
N ALA A 420 -16.15 -33.48 17.83
CA ALA A 420 -15.93 -32.04 17.94
C ALA A 420 -17.24 -31.26 17.82
N ILE A 421 -18.10 -31.63 16.87
CA ILE A 421 -19.42 -31.01 16.69
C ILE A 421 -20.29 -31.24 17.93
N GLY A 422 -20.33 -32.46 18.47
CA GLY A 422 -21.12 -32.79 19.66
C GLY A 422 -20.64 -32.01 20.89
N LYS A 423 -19.33 -31.79 21.04
CA LYS A 423 -18.76 -30.91 22.07
C LYS A 423 -19.12 -29.44 21.84
N ALA A 424 -19.01 -28.95 20.60
CA ALA A 424 -19.35 -27.57 20.26
C ALA A 424 -20.83 -27.25 20.53
N ILE A 425 -21.73 -28.20 20.29
CA ILE A 425 -23.16 -28.08 20.62
C ILE A 425 -23.36 -28.05 22.14
N SER A 426 -22.72 -28.97 22.86
CA SER A 426 -22.77 -29.02 24.33
C SER A 426 -22.29 -27.72 24.98
N ALA A 427 -21.26 -27.10 24.41
CA ALA A 427 -20.71 -25.83 24.84
C ALA A 427 -21.51 -24.60 24.34
N GLY A 428 -22.58 -24.79 23.56
CA GLY A 428 -23.41 -23.70 23.02
C GLY A 428 -22.72 -22.86 21.92
N ILE A 429 -21.62 -23.36 21.37
CA ILE A 429 -20.80 -22.67 20.35
C ILE A 429 -21.50 -22.68 19.00
N VAL A 430 -22.17 -23.80 18.68
CA VAL A 430 -22.90 -23.96 17.43
C VAL A 430 -24.27 -24.58 17.68
N SER A 431 -25.22 -24.24 16.81
CA SER A 431 -26.53 -24.88 16.71
C SER A 431 -26.79 -25.31 15.27
N GLY A 432 -27.83 -26.12 15.08
CA GLY A 432 -28.41 -26.37 13.76
C GLY A 432 -29.23 -25.20 13.26
N TYR A 433 -29.69 -25.32 12.02
CA TYR A 433 -30.58 -24.38 11.36
C TYR A 433 -32.04 -24.60 11.78
N PRO A 434 -32.94 -23.62 11.55
CA PRO A 434 -34.36 -23.74 11.91
C PRO A 434 -35.09 -24.93 11.27
N ASP A 435 -34.57 -25.48 10.17
CA ASP A 435 -35.09 -26.66 9.48
C ASP A 435 -34.65 -28.00 10.11
N GLY A 436 -33.88 -27.95 11.21
CA GLY A 436 -33.36 -29.11 11.92
C GLY A 436 -32.10 -29.73 11.31
N SER A 437 -31.48 -29.09 10.32
CA SER A 437 -30.23 -29.53 9.69
C SER A 437 -28.98 -28.88 10.30
N PHE A 438 -27.79 -29.40 9.98
CA PHE A 438 -26.49 -28.85 10.40
C PHE A 438 -25.64 -28.31 9.25
N HIS A 439 -25.83 -28.83 8.03
CA HIS A 439 -25.08 -28.50 6.82
C HIS A 439 -23.54 -28.68 6.95
N PRO A 440 -23.05 -29.89 7.28
CA PRO A 440 -21.63 -30.11 7.59
C PRO A 440 -20.68 -29.82 6.43
N ASN A 441 -21.10 -30.07 5.19
CA ASN A 441 -20.30 -29.93 3.98
C ASN A 441 -20.47 -28.56 3.29
N GLN A 442 -21.33 -27.69 3.82
CA GLN A 442 -21.51 -26.35 3.28
C GLN A 442 -20.30 -25.48 3.68
N THR A 443 -19.80 -24.70 2.73
CA THR A 443 -18.75 -23.71 2.99
C THR A 443 -19.29 -22.54 3.81
N MET A 444 -18.47 -22.01 4.70
CA MET A 444 -18.88 -20.95 5.62
C MET A 444 -18.59 -19.55 5.08
N THR A 445 -19.49 -18.62 5.37
CA THR A 445 -19.22 -17.19 5.20
C THR A 445 -18.39 -16.63 6.35
N ARG A 446 -17.72 -15.51 6.11
CA ARG A 446 -16.94 -14.80 7.12
C ARG A 446 -17.79 -14.38 8.31
N VAL A 447 -19.04 -13.94 8.09
CA VAL A 447 -19.94 -13.53 9.17
C VAL A 447 -20.46 -14.67 10.03
N GLU A 448 -20.69 -15.86 9.43
CA GLU A 448 -21.03 -17.05 10.20
C GLU A 448 -19.85 -17.50 11.09
N MET A 449 -18.62 -17.38 10.58
CA MET A 449 -17.42 -17.64 11.38
C MET A 449 -17.35 -16.70 12.59
N ILE A 450 -17.55 -15.39 12.39
CA ILE A 450 -17.55 -14.39 13.48
C ILE A 450 -18.55 -14.76 14.58
N GLU A 451 -19.75 -15.19 14.19
CA GLU A 451 -20.76 -15.54 15.18
C GLU A 451 -20.39 -16.81 15.98
N ILE A 452 -19.80 -17.80 15.33
CA ILE A 452 -19.24 -18.95 16.04
C ILE A 452 -18.15 -18.51 17.03
N LEU A 453 -17.29 -17.57 16.66
CA LEU A 453 -16.23 -17.08 17.54
C LEU A 453 -16.77 -16.29 18.73
N ALA A 454 -17.75 -15.41 18.51
CA ALA A 454 -18.37 -14.64 19.59
C ALA A 454 -18.96 -15.56 20.67
N ARG A 455 -19.62 -16.64 20.25
CA ARG A 455 -20.17 -17.67 21.15
C ARG A 455 -19.08 -18.51 21.81
N ALA A 456 -18.10 -18.98 21.02
CA ALA A 456 -16.99 -19.79 21.50
C ALA A 456 -16.22 -19.12 22.63
N LEU A 457 -15.99 -17.82 22.50
CA LEU A 457 -15.20 -17.04 23.44
C LEU A 457 -16.07 -16.32 24.49
N GLN A 458 -17.39 -16.53 24.46
CA GLN A 458 -18.35 -15.93 25.39
C GLN A 458 -18.18 -14.41 25.53
N LEU A 459 -17.95 -13.73 24.40
CA LEU A 459 -17.67 -12.31 24.39
C LEU A 459 -18.90 -11.50 24.84
N GLN A 460 -18.66 -10.48 25.65
CA GLN A 460 -19.72 -9.58 26.10
C GLN A 460 -20.17 -8.69 24.94
N VAL A 461 -21.48 -8.60 24.74
CA VAL A 461 -22.07 -7.75 23.72
C VAL A 461 -21.79 -6.29 24.06
N ASN A 462 -21.09 -5.60 23.15
CA ASN A 462 -20.87 -4.17 23.25
C ASN A 462 -21.50 -3.45 22.05
N THR A 463 -22.59 -2.72 22.31
CA THR A 463 -23.32 -1.96 21.30
C THR A 463 -22.70 -0.60 21.00
N GLU A 464 -21.74 -0.14 21.81
CA GLU A 464 -21.08 1.17 21.65
C GLU A 464 -19.89 1.13 20.69
N THR A 465 -19.40 -0.07 20.33
CA THR A 465 -18.29 -0.22 19.38
C THR A 465 -18.71 0.25 17.98
N VAL A 466 -18.08 1.31 17.51
CA VAL A 466 -18.20 1.81 16.13
C VAL A 466 -17.33 0.95 15.21
N LEU A 467 -17.94 0.38 14.18
CA LEU A 467 -17.25 -0.46 13.20
C LEU A 467 -16.74 0.42 12.03
N PRO A 468 -15.46 0.37 11.67
CA PRO A 468 -14.88 1.22 10.62
C PRO A 468 -15.01 0.60 9.23
N PHE A 469 -16.04 -0.21 8.98
CA PHE A 469 -16.20 -0.93 7.72
C PHE A 469 -17.07 -0.16 6.73
N VAL A 470 -16.76 -0.23 5.43
CA VAL A 470 -17.51 0.46 4.38
C VAL A 470 -18.75 -0.32 3.91
N ASP A 471 -18.84 -1.60 4.25
CA ASP A 471 -19.88 -2.56 3.86
C ASP A 471 -20.74 -3.05 5.04
N LEU A 472 -20.98 -2.16 6.01
CA LEU A 472 -21.81 -2.46 7.20
C LEU A 472 -23.24 -2.89 6.84
N ASP A 473 -23.76 -2.39 5.72
CA ASP A 473 -25.09 -2.72 5.20
C ASP A 473 -25.22 -4.18 4.74
N GLN A 474 -24.11 -4.86 4.48
CA GLN A 474 -24.08 -6.28 4.14
C GLN A 474 -24.06 -7.20 5.37
N ILE A 475 -23.86 -6.67 6.57
CA ILE A 475 -23.88 -7.45 7.81
C ILE A 475 -25.33 -7.79 8.15
N PRO A 476 -25.71 -9.07 8.21
CA PRO A 476 -27.04 -9.45 8.64
C PRO A 476 -27.31 -8.95 10.06
N SER A 477 -28.53 -8.48 10.33
CA SER A 477 -28.89 -7.88 11.63
C SER A 477 -28.62 -8.79 12.83
N TRP A 478 -28.74 -10.10 12.65
CA TRP A 478 -28.43 -11.10 13.67
C TRP A 478 -26.95 -11.20 14.04
N ALA A 479 -26.04 -10.72 13.18
CA ALA A 479 -24.60 -10.83 13.35
C ALA A 479 -23.93 -9.56 13.87
N ILE A 480 -24.61 -8.40 13.83
CA ILE A 480 -24.00 -7.09 14.12
C ILE A 480 -23.31 -7.09 15.50
N GLN A 481 -23.98 -7.62 16.52
CA GLN A 481 -23.43 -7.68 17.88
C GLN A 481 -22.20 -8.59 17.98
N ALA A 482 -22.21 -9.71 17.27
CA ALA A 482 -21.06 -10.62 17.20
C ALA A 482 -19.88 -9.94 16.53
N VAL A 483 -20.11 -9.23 15.41
CA VAL A 483 -19.08 -8.45 14.72
C VAL A 483 -18.49 -7.39 15.64
N GLN A 484 -19.33 -6.61 16.33
CA GLN A 484 -18.86 -5.59 17.28
C GLN A 484 -17.98 -6.19 18.39
N SER A 485 -18.42 -7.31 18.97
CA SER A 485 -17.74 -7.95 20.08
C SER A 485 -16.40 -8.55 19.66
N VAL A 486 -16.37 -9.28 18.54
CA VAL A 486 -15.14 -9.91 18.01
C VAL A 486 -14.15 -8.84 17.48
N TYR A 487 -14.66 -7.77 16.87
CA TYR A 487 -13.84 -6.64 16.42
C TYR A 487 -13.20 -5.91 17.60
N GLN A 488 -13.95 -5.65 18.67
CA GLN A 488 -13.44 -4.98 19.87
C GLN A 488 -12.28 -5.76 20.52
N GLN A 489 -12.31 -7.08 20.48
CA GLN A 489 -11.22 -7.93 20.98
C GLN A 489 -10.02 -7.99 20.03
N GLY A 490 -10.07 -7.32 18.86
CA GLY A 490 -9.00 -7.35 17.86
C GLY A 490 -8.84 -8.70 17.15
N LEU A 491 -9.78 -9.63 17.34
CA LEU A 491 -9.73 -10.97 16.76
C LEU A 491 -9.98 -10.91 15.25
N ILE A 492 -10.97 -10.14 14.82
CA ILE A 492 -11.23 -9.88 13.41
C ILE A 492 -10.85 -8.46 13.01
N GLN A 493 -10.25 -8.35 11.82
CA GLN A 493 -9.96 -7.10 11.15
C GLN A 493 -10.64 -7.11 9.78
N GLY A 494 -10.85 -5.90 9.24
CA GLY A 494 -11.29 -5.73 7.87
C GLY A 494 -10.23 -6.22 6.87
N LYS A 495 -10.66 -6.36 5.63
CA LYS A 495 -9.83 -6.53 4.44
C LYS A 495 -9.39 -5.14 3.93
N THR A 496 -8.43 -5.16 3.00
CA THR A 496 -7.96 -3.97 2.28
C THR A 496 -9.12 -3.12 1.75
N GLY A 497 -8.99 -1.79 1.81
CA GLY A 497 -10.04 -0.86 1.37
C GLY A 497 -11.18 -0.66 2.37
N GLY A 498 -11.01 -1.12 3.62
CA GLY A 498 -11.98 -0.87 4.71
C GLY A 498 -13.19 -1.81 4.68
N PHE A 499 -13.12 -2.96 4.02
CA PHE A 499 -14.25 -3.91 3.95
C PHE A 499 -14.22 -4.91 5.10
N LEU A 500 -15.35 -5.33 5.65
CA LEU A 500 -15.43 -6.56 6.45
C LEU A 500 -15.53 -7.78 5.53
N ALA A 501 -16.21 -7.64 4.40
CA ALA A 501 -16.62 -8.68 3.47
C ALA A 501 -17.41 -9.82 4.16
N PRO A 502 -18.57 -9.51 4.78
CA PRO A 502 -19.29 -10.46 5.64
C PRO A 502 -19.80 -11.70 4.89
N LEU A 503 -20.12 -11.57 3.61
CA LEU A 503 -20.68 -12.65 2.77
C LEU A 503 -19.61 -13.45 2.02
N ASP A 504 -18.33 -13.07 2.09
CA ASP A 504 -17.25 -13.81 1.48
C ASP A 504 -17.12 -15.20 2.11
N THR A 505 -16.80 -16.20 1.27
CA THR A 505 -16.57 -17.58 1.73
C THR A 505 -15.17 -17.70 2.34
N LEU A 506 -15.08 -18.33 3.52
CA LEU A 506 -13.86 -18.46 4.32
C LEU A 506 -12.88 -19.46 3.70
N THR A 507 -11.62 -19.04 3.51
CA THR A 507 -10.52 -19.93 3.08
C THR A 507 -9.86 -20.63 4.27
N ARG A 508 -9.12 -21.72 4.00
CA ARG A 508 -8.33 -22.44 5.01
C ARG A 508 -7.23 -21.57 5.61
N ALA A 509 -6.63 -20.69 4.82
CA ALA A 509 -5.64 -19.71 5.28
C ALA A 509 -6.25 -18.70 6.26
N GLU A 510 -7.40 -18.12 5.91
CA GLU A 510 -8.13 -17.20 6.80
C GLU A 510 -8.53 -17.90 8.11
N ALA A 511 -9.01 -19.14 8.04
CA ALA A 511 -9.32 -19.96 9.21
C ALA A 511 -8.07 -20.21 10.08
N ALA A 512 -6.91 -20.52 9.49
CA ALA A 512 -5.68 -20.74 10.25
C ALA A 512 -5.21 -19.46 10.97
N VAL A 513 -5.29 -18.30 10.31
CA VAL A 513 -4.88 -17.03 10.91
C VAL A 513 -5.79 -16.64 12.07
N ILE A 514 -7.12 -16.74 11.89
CA ILE A 514 -8.05 -16.38 12.96
C ILE A 514 -7.91 -17.30 14.18
N LEU A 515 -7.68 -18.59 13.96
CA LEU A 515 -7.44 -19.56 15.03
C LEU A 515 -6.13 -19.31 15.78
N THR A 516 -5.10 -18.83 15.07
CA THR A 516 -3.84 -18.43 15.71
C THR A 516 -4.05 -17.21 16.61
N ARG A 517 -4.84 -16.22 16.15
CA ARG A 517 -5.20 -15.05 16.98
C ARG A 517 -5.98 -15.45 18.22
N ILE A 518 -6.84 -16.47 18.14
CA ILE A 518 -7.55 -17.00 19.31
C ILE A 518 -6.60 -17.65 20.29
N LEU A 519 -5.64 -18.45 19.83
CA LEU A 519 -4.61 -19.02 20.71
C LEU A 519 -3.84 -17.93 21.44
N ASP A 520 -3.47 -16.86 20.73
CA ASP A 520 -2.78 -15.72 21.32
C ASP A 520 -3.66 -15.02 22.35
N TRP A 521 -4.93 -14.74 22.01
CA TRP A 521 -5.91 -14.14 22.92
C TRP A 521 -6.17 -14.97 24.17
N GLN A 522 -6.19 -16.31 24.08
CA GLN A 522 -6.35 -17.20 25.25
C GLN A 522 -5.11 -17.26 26.15
N SER A 523 -3.96 -16.81 25.65
CA SER A 523 -2.68 -16.82 26.37
C SER A 523 -2.37 -15.49 27.09
N GLU A 524 -3.19 -14.46 26.85
CA GLU A 524 -3.20 -13.17 27.57
C GLU A 524 -3.95 -13.29 28.91
#